data_AF-A0A352JE86-F1
#
_entry.id   AF-A0A352JE86-F1
#
_cell.length_a   1.000
_cell.length_b   1.000
_cell.length_c   1.000
_cell.angle_alpha   90.00
_cell.angle_beta   90.00
_cell.angle_gamma   90.00
#
_symmetry.space_group_name_H-M   'P 1'
#
loop_
_entity.id
_entity.type
_entity.pdbx_description
1 polymer ?
#
loop_
_entity_poly.entity_id
_entity_poly.type
_entity_poly.pdbx_seq_one_letter_code
_entity_poly.pdbx_strand_id
1 'polypeptide(L)'
;MTSTTRKANLLNAITPVNRGLKMTEDQRKAIFSAVAYLEELNPTPAPTQNPDLLDGNWLLLFTTSQELLGIDRLPLYKLGNIYQCLRVSEGKIFNVAEVKGLPWLSGLVSVCANFSVVNEKRVKVNFERLVAGSQTLIGYQDVNSFIETLRSPKKLLAIDFQIKREDQKGWLETTYIDQDLRIGRGNEGNLFVLRKV
;
A
#
# COMPACT_ATOMS: atom_id res chain seq x y z
N MET A 1 -20.95 -4.99 20.33
CA MET A 1 -20.38 -3.96 19.44
C MET A 1 -20.59 -4.40 17.99
N THR A 2 -20.97 -3.51 17.08
CA THR A 2 -21.17 -3.84 15.66
C THR A 2 -19.85 -3.79 14.89
N SER A 3 -19.78 -4.35 13.66
CA SER A 3 -18.60 -4.26 12.80
C SER A 3 -18.16 -2.81 12.55
N THR A 4 -19.12 -1.90 12.33
CA THR A 4 -18.89 -0.46 12.14
C THR A 4 -18.19 0.19 13.32
N THR A 5 -18.56 -0.15 14.56
CA THR A 5 -17.91 0.39 15.77
C THR A 5 -16.45 -0.04 15.87
N ARG A 6 -16.11 -1.28 15.45
CA ARG A 6 -14.75 -1.81 15.55
C ARG A 6 -13.82 -1.23 14.50
N LYS A 7 -14.31 -1.06 13.27
CA LYS A 7 -13.58 -0.31 12.23
C LYS A 7 -13.28 1.11 12.70
N ALA A 8 -14.29 1.80 13.23
CA ALA A 8 -14.10 3.13 13.80
C ALA A 8 -13.05 3.15 14.92
N ASN A 9 -13.03 2.15 15.81
CA ASN A 9 -12.01 2.04 16.86
C ASN A 9 -10.59 1.95 16.28
N LEU A 10 -10.36 1.09 15.27
CA LEU A 10 -9.06 1.00 14.61
C LEU A 10 -8.69 2.33 13.93
N LEU A 11 -9.60 2.92 13.17
CA LEU A 11 -9.35 4.17 12.44
C LEU A 11 -9.03 5.34 13.39
N ASN A 12 -9.75 5.43 14.52
CA ASN A 12 -9.49 6.42 15.56
C ASN A 12 -8.13 6.19 16.22
N ALA A 13 -7.73 4.94 16.45
CA ALA A 13 -6.44 4.60 17.04
C ALA A 13 -5.25 4.91 16.12
N ILE A 14 -5.39 4.73 14.80
CA ILE A 14 -4.29 5.00 13.84
C ILE A 14 -4.17 6.47 13.43
N THR A 15 -5.24 7.26 13.55
CA THR A 15 -5.24 8.69 13.17
C THR A 15 -4.13 9.51 13.85
N PRO A 16 -3.90 9.43 15.18
CA PRO A 16 -2.90 10.26 15.84
C PRO A 16 -1.46 9.81 15.60
N VAL A 17 -1.21 8.59 15.08
CA VAL A 17 0.15 8.03 15.01
C VAL A 17 0.91 8.34 13.73
N ASN A 18 0.38 9.24 12.89
CA ASN A 18 0.98 9.68 11.63
C ASN A 18 1.48 8.49 10.78
N ARG A 19 0.56 7.59 10.37
CA ARG A 19 0.85 6.38 9.59
C ARG A 19 1.79 5.36 10.27
N GLY A 20 2.11 5.55 11.56
CA GLY A 20 3.03 4.70 12.33
C GLY A 20 4.38 5.37 12.63
N LEU A 21 4.60 6.61 12.19
CA LEU A 21 5.84 7.38 12.44
C LEU A 21 5.97 7.87 13.87
N LYS A 22 4.84 8.11 14.56
CA LYS A 22 4.80 8.67 15.91
C LYS A 22 3.88 7.81 16.77
N MET A 23 4.42 6.74 17.33
CA MET A 23 3.61 5.77 18.07
C MET A 23 4.31 5.39 19.38
N THR A 24 3.59 5.50 20.49
CA THR A 24 4.01 4.95 21.78
C THR A 24 3.74 3.45 21.85
N GLU A 25 4.35 2.75 22.81
CA GLU A 25 4.10 1.31 23.00
C GLU A 25 2.64 1.00 23.37
N ASP A 26 1.96 1.90 24.10
CA ASP A 26 0.54 1.71 24.44
C ASP A 26 -0.36 1.91 23.20
N GLN A 27 -0.05 2.90 22.35
CA GLN A 27 -0.73 3.08 21.07
C GLN A 27 -0.51 1.87 20.15
N ARG A 28 0.72 1.33 20.12
CA ARG A 28 1.04 0.10 19.39
C ARG A 28 0.16 -1.05 19.85
N LYS A 29 0.08 -1.31 21.16
CA LYS A 29 -0.77 -2.37 21.72
C LYS A 29 -2.24 -2.17 21.36
N ALA A 30 -2.76 -0.95 21.49
CA ALA A 30 -4.14 -0.63 21.17
C ALA A 30 -4.47 -0.88 19.68
N ILE A 31 -3.61 -0.44 18.76
CA ILE A 31 -3.77 -0.66 17.31
C ILE A 31 -3.72 -2.15 16.99
N PHE A 32 -2.73 -2.88 17.51
CA PHE A 32 -2.60 -4.31 17.25
C PHE A 32 -3.76 -5.13 17.81
N SER A 33 -4.29 -4.76 18.98
CA SER A 33 -5.48 -5.37 19.54
C SER A 33 -6.72 -5.11 18.66
N ALA A 34 -6.90 -3.88 18.18
CA ALA A 34 -8.00 -3.54 17.28
C ALA A 34 -7.90 -4.27 15.93
N VAL A 35 -6.67 -4.43 15.39
CA VAL A 35 -6.41 -5.22 14.19
C VAL A 35 -6.75 -6.69 14.39
N ALA A 36 -6.24 -7.32 15.46
CA ALA A 36 -6.49 -8.73 15.74
C ALA A 36 -8.00 -9.02 15.87
N TYR A 37 -8.73 -8.11 16.52
CA TYR A 37 -10.17 -8.20 16.66
C TYR A 37 -10.90 -8.17 15.29
N LEU A 38 -10.45 -7.31 14.36
CA LEU A 38 -11.02 -7.28 13.01
C LEU A 38 -10.64 -8.52 12.20
N GLU A 39 -9.38 -8.97 12.26
CA GLU A 39 -8.90 -10.17 11.57
C GLU A 39 -9.69 -11.43 11.99
N GLU A 40 -10.05 -11.55 13.28
CA GLU A 40 -10.90 -12.65 13.78
C GLU A 40 -12.31 -12.64 13.17
N LEU A 41 -12.86 -11.45 12.92
CA LEU A 41 -14.20 -11.26 12.37
C LEU A 41 -14.20 -11.01 10.86
N ASN A 42 -13.11 -11.33 10.17
CA ASN A 42 -12.97 -11.06 8.75
C ASN A 42 -14.17 -11.62 7.96
N PRO A 43 -14.97 -10.75 7.30
CA PRO A 43 -16.16 -11.20 6.57
C PRO A 43 -15.80 -11.98 5.30
N THR A 44 -14.53 -11.93 4.87
CA THR A 44 -14.03 -12.55 3.64
C THR A 44 -12.84 -13.47 3.94
N PRO A 45 -13.06 -14.71 4.43
CA PRO A 45 -11.97 -15.58 4.89
C PRO A 45 -11.00 -16.03 3.80
N ALA A 46 -11.45 -16.06 2.53
CA ALA A 46 -10.64 -16.33 1.35
C ALA A 46 -10.58 -15.12 0.39
N PRO A 47 -9.83 -14.05 0.73
CA PRO A 47 -9.73 -12.84 -0.10
C PRO A 47 -9.31 -13.11 -1.55
N THR A 48 -8.42 -14.07 -1.81
CA THR A 48 -7.92 -14.34 -3.16
C THR A 48 -8.98 -14.95 -4.09
N GLN A 49 -10.10 -15.43 -3.54
CA GLN A 49 -11.28 -15.89 -4.29
C GLN A 49 -12.30 -14.77 -4.52
N ASN A 50 -12.06 -13.56 -4.02
CA ASN A 50 -12.95 -12.40 -4.12
C ASN A 50 -12.26 -11.24 -4.86
N PRO A 51 -12.01 -11.39 -6.18
CA PRO A 51 -11.24 -10.43 -6.96
C PRO A 51 -11.84 -9.02 -6.97
N ASP A 52 -13.18 -8.90 -7.01
CA ASP A 52 -13.88 -7.61 -7.03
C ASP A 52 -13.66 -6.79 -5.75
N LEU A 53 -13.49 -7.47 -4.61
CA LEU A 53 -13.16 -6.81 -3.35
C LEU A 53 -11.72 -6.31 -3.39
N LEU A 54 -10.78 -7.13 -3.88
CA LEU A 54 -9.34 -6.81 -3.93
C LEU A 54 -8.99 -5.73 -4.96
N ASP A 55 -9.62 -5.76 -6.13
CA ASP A 55 -9.33 -4.87 -7.25
C ASP A 55 -9.63 -3.41 -6.91
N GLY A 56 -8.76 -2.51 -7.36
CA GLY A 56 -8.88 -1.07 -7.13
C GLY A 56 -7.67 -0.47 -6.42
N ASN A 57 -7.81 0.78 -6.01
CA ASN A 57 -6.72 1.52 -5.39
C ASN A 57 -6.90 1.60 -3.88
N TRP A 58 -5.81 1.40 -3.15
CA TRP A 58 -5.81 1.33 -1.71
C TRP A 58 -4.85 2.36 -1.13
N LEU A 59 -5.37 3.35 -0.41
CA LEU A 59 -4.59 4.33 0.32
C LEU A 59 -4.10 3.73 1.64
N LEU A 60 -2.79 3.80 1.91
CA LEU A 60 -2.18 3.35 3.14
C LEU A 60 -2.47 4.32 4.29
N LEU A 61 -3.22 3.83 5.29
CA LEU A 61 -3.55 4.59 6.50
C LEU A 61 -2.53 4.35 7.61
N PHE A 62 -2.01 3.13 7.73
CA PHE A 62 -1.04 2.76 8.76
C PHE A 62 -0.11 1.64 8.28
N THR A 63 1.16 1.72 8.65
CA THR A 63 2.11 0.62 8.46
C THR A 63 3.13 0.53 9.59
N THR A 64 3.68 -0.67 9.79
CA THR A 64 4.87 -0.87 10.64
C THR A 64 6.16 -0.98 9.85
N SER A 65 6.11 -0.92 8.51
CA SER A 65 7.28 -1.04 7.64
C SER A 65 8.21 0.16 7.77
N GLN A 66 9.42 -0.07 8.25
CA GLN A 66 10.44 0.98 8.37
C GLN A 66 11.00 1.41 7.01
N GLU A 67 10.98 0.52 6.00
CA GLU A 67 11.41 0.83 4.65
C GLU A 67 10.51 1.91 4.01
N LEU A 68 9.20 1.74 4.08
CA LEU A 68 8.24 2.72 3.55
C LEU A 68 8.25 4.04 4.33
N LEU A 69 8.46 3.97 5.65
CA LEU A 69 8.50 5.14 6.52
C LEU A 69 9.85 5.85 6.52
N GLY A 70 10.90 5.22 5.97
CA GLY A 70 12.27 5.75 5.98
C GLY A 70 12.44 7.04 5.19
N ILE A 71 11.53 7.34 4.26
CA ILE A 71 11.54 8.58 3.44
C ILE A 71 11.42 9.83 4.33
N ASP A 72 10.69 9.76 5.43
CA ASP A 72 10.52 10.88 6.38
C ASP A 72 11.80 11.20 7.17
N ARG A 73 12.86 10.39 7.03
CA ARG A 73 14.18 10.65 7.63
C ARG A 73 15.04 11.57 6.76
N LEU A 74 14.68 11.80 5.49
CA LEU A 74 15.43 12.67 4.61
C LEU A 74 15.11 14.15 4.89
N PRO A 75 16.12 15.02 5.09
CA PRO A 75 15.87 16.44 5.30
C PRO A 75 15.20 17.04 4.05
N LEU A 76 14.26 17.97 4.27
CA LEU A 76 13.51 18.70 3.23
C LEU A 76 12.45 17.91 2.46
N TYR A 77 12.30 16.60 2.72
CA TYR A 77 11.27 15.77 2.12
C TYR A 77 10.33 15.20 3.18
N LYS A 78 9.06 15.08 2.81
CA LYS A 78 8.01 14.44 3.60
C LYS A 78 7.29 13.42 2.74
N LEU A 79 6.97 12.30 3.33
CA LEU A 79 6.16 11.26 2.74
C LEU A 79 4.75 11.80 2.51
N GLY A 80 4.29 11.73 1.26
CA GLY A 80 2.93 12.05 0.86
C GLY A 80 1.98 10.88 1.10
N ASN A 81 1.06 10.67 0.16
CA ASN A 81 0.23 9.48 0.17
C ASN A 81 1.01 8.26 -0.35
N ILE A 82 0.72 7.10 0.22
CA ILE A 82 1.17 5.81 -0.32
C ILE A 82 -0.07 5.06 -0.77
N TYR A 83 -0.05 4.59 -2.00
CA TYR A 83 -1.10 3.78 -2.59
C TYR A 83 -0.57 2.40 -2.95
N GLN A 84 -1.45 1.42 -2.83
CA GLN A 84 -1.27 0.11 -3.43
C GLN A 84 -2.45 -0.15 -4.37
N CYS A 85 -2.19 -0.17 -5.67
CA CYS A 85 -3.21 -0.34 -6.68
C CYS A 85 -3.15 -1.76 -7.22
N LEU A 86 -4.24 -2.50 -7.10
CA LEU A 86 -4.36 -3.87 -7.58
C LEU A 86 -5.16 -3.85 -8.88
N ARG A 87 -4.64 -4.56 -9.89
CA ARG A 87 -5.36 -4.93 -11.11
C ARG A 87 -5.36 -6.44 -11.18
N VAL A 88 -6.39 -7.05 -10.59
CA VAL A 88 -6.45 -8.49 -10.34
C VAL A 88 -6.53 -9.27 -11.64
N SER A 89 -7.29 -8.77 -12.62
CA SER A 89 -7.41 -9.36 -13.96
C SER A 89 -6.08 -9.44 -14.71
N GLU A 90 -5.15 -8.54 -14.42
CA GLU A 90 -3.80 -8.51 -15.01
C GLU A 90 -2.75 -9.19 -14.14
N GLY A 91 -3.10 -9.59 -12.92
CA GLY A 91 -2.14 -10.06 -11.94
C GLY A 91 -1.08 -9.00 -11.61
N LYS A 92 -1.45 -7.71 -11.56
CA LYS A 92 -0.52 -6.60 -11.29
C LYS A 92 -0.79 -5.89 -9.97
N ILE A 93 0.29 -5.47 -9.33
CA ILE A 93 0.28 -4.58 -8.16
C ILE A 93 1.20 -3.39 -8.45
N PHE A 94 0.73 -2.19 -8.15
CA PHE A 94 1.51 -0.96 -8.23
C PHE A 94 1.56 -0.33 -6.84
N ASN A 95 2.75 -0.27 -6.25
CA ASN A 95 2.98 0.50 -5.03
C ASN A 95 3.47 1.88 -5.41
N VAL A 96 2.72 2.92 -5.10
CA VAL A 96 3.03 4.32 -5.44
C VAL A 96 3.21 5.11 -4.16
N ALA A 97 4.38 5.70 -3.96
CA ALA A 97 4.67 6.60 -2.85
C ALA A 97 4.91 8.02 -3.38
N GLU A 98 4.11 8.96 -2.93
CA GLU A 98 4.33 10.38 -3.18
C GLU A 98 5.38 10.92 -2.20
N VAL A 99 6.21 11.84 -2.67
CA VAL A 99 7.21 12.55 -1.86
C VAL A 99 7.00 14.04 -2.05
N LYS A 100 6.78 14.76 -0.97
CA LYS A 100 6.57 16.21 -0.93
C LYS A 100 7.84 16.89 -0.44
N GLY A 101 8.46 17.71 -1.29
CA GLY A 101 9.62 18.52 -0.92
C GLY A 101 9.28 19.98 -0.64
N LEU A 102 10.30 20.84 -0.69
CA LEU A 102 10.17 22.29 -0.89
C LEU A 102 9.21 22.60 -2.07
N PRO A 103 8.69 23.84 -2.18
CA PRO A 103 7.87 24.24 -3.33
C PRO A 103 8.51 23.75 -4.64
N TRP A 104 7.69 23.26 -5.57
CA TRP A 104 8.11 22.72 -6.89
C TRP A 104 8.88 21.39 -6.88
N LEU A 105 9.39 20.91 -5.73
CA LEU A 105 10.16 19.66 -5.60
C LEU A 105 9.30 18.48 -5.12
N SER A 106 8.17 18.24 -5.80
CA SER A 106 7.35 17.05 -5.53
C SER A 106 7.74 15.91 -6.46
N GLY A 107 7.88 14.72 -5.90
CA GLY A 107 8.29 13.50 -6.60
C GLY A 107 7.36 12.34 -6.31
N LEU A 108 7.55 11.26 -7.06
CA LEU A 108 6.90 10.00 -6.82
C LEU A 108 7.88 8.86 -7.06
N VAL A 109 7.66 7.76 -6.35
CA VAL A 109 8.29 6.47 -6.59
C VAL A 109 7.18 5.45 -6.78
N SER A 110 7.29 4.63 -7.81
CA SER A 110 6.34 3.59 -8.13
C SER A 110 7.06 2.29 -8.43
N VAL A 111 6.63 1.21 -7.80
CA VAL A 111 7.11 -0.14 -8.08
C VAL A 111 5.95 -0.96 -8.63
N CYS A 112 6.11 -1.43 -9.87
CA CYS A 112 5.20 -2.37 -10.51
C CYS A 112 5.69 -3.79 -10.26
N ALA A 113 4.76 -4.67 -9.91
CA ALA A 113 4.99 -6.09 -9.72
C ALA A 113 3.88 -6.90 -10.36
N ASN A 114 4.22 -8.12 -10.78
CA ASN A 114 3.22 -9.16 -10.98
C ASN A 114 2.97 -9.92 -9.68
N PHE A 115 1.83 -10.60 -9.60
CA PHE A 115 1.55 -11.52 -8.51
C PHE A 115 0.90 -12.81 -8.98
N SER A 116 1.04 -13.84 -8.14
CA SER A 116 0.41 -15.15 -8.32
C SER A 116 -0.19 -15.62 -7.00
N VAL A 117 -1.37 -16.23 -7.04
CA VAL A 117 -2.04 -16.74 -5.84
C VAL A 117 -1.25 -17.93 -5.29
N VAL A 118 -0.99 -17.91 -3.99
CA VAL A 118 -0.33 -19.02 -3.27
C VAL A 118 -1.37 -19.81 -2.49
N ASN A 119 -2.29 -19.13 -1.81
CA ASN A 119 -3.42 -19.73 -1.10
C ASN A 119 -4.57 -18.73 -0.96
N GLU A 120 -5.57 -19.05 -0.13
CA GLU A 120 -6.78 -18.26 0.10
C GLU A 120 -6.52 -16.82 0.56
N LYS A 121 -5.38 -16.55 1.22
CA LYS A 121 -5.03 -15.24 1.79
C LYS A 121 -3.78 -14.62 1.19
N ARG A 122 -2.89 -15.44 0.61
CA ARG A 122 -1.54 -15.05 0.24
C ARG A 122 -1.32 -15.04 -1.26
N VAL A 123 -0.66 -13.99 -1.73
CA VAL A 123 -0.11 -13.89 -3.08
C VAL A 123 1.41 -13.75 -3.01
N LYS A 124 2.10 -14.35 -3.97
CA LYS A 124 3.52 -14.12 -4.22
C LYS A 124 3.64 -12.94 -5.18
N VAL A 125 4.55 -12.02 -4.90
CA VAL A 125 4.80 -10.79 -5.65
C VAL A 125 6.21 -10.85 -6.24
N ASN A 126 6.33 -10.51 -7.52
CA ASN A 126 7.61 -10.38 -8.20
C ASN A 126 7.71 -8.98 -8.82
N PHE A 127 8.67 -8.20 -8.35
CA PHE A 127 8.89 -6.84 -8.84
C PHE A 127 9.46 -6.85 -10.25
N GLU A 128 8.96 -5.97 -11.12
CA GLU A 128 9.31 -5.96 -12.54
C GLU A 128 9.88 -4.62 -12.99
N ARG A 129 9.36 -3.50 -12.47
CA ARG A 129 9.69 -2.17 -12.96
C ARG A 129 9.66 -1.16 -11.83
N LEU A 130 10.69 -0.34 -11.74
CA LEU A 130 10.74 0.83 -10.87
C LEU A 130 10.61 2.08 -11.74
N VAL A 131 9.74 2.99 -11.31
CA VAL A 131 9.56 4.31 -11.90
C VAL A 131 9.72 5.35 -10.81
N ALA A 132 10.63 6.30 -10.95
CA ALA A 132 10.82 7.39 -10.01
C ALA A 132 11.08 8.71 -10.73
N GLY A 133 10.49 9.80 -10.25
CA GLY A 133 10.74 11.11 -10.84
C GLY A 133 9.88 12.22 -10.26
N SER A 134 10.00 13.41 -10.84
CA SER A 134 9.20 14.56 -10.46
C SER A 134 7.74 14.39 -10.90
N GLN A 135 6.80 14.69 -10.00
CA GLN A 135 5.37 14.66 -10.32
C GLN A 135 5.05 15.58 -11.51
N THR A 136 5.65 16.77 -11.56
CA THR A 136 5.43 17.74 -12.64
C THR A 136 5.91 17.21 -14.00
N LEU A 137 7.13 16.66 -14.08
CA LEU A 137 7.71 16.16 -15.34
C LEU A 137 7.00 14.90 -15.86
N ILE A 138 6.52 14.07 -14.94
CA ILE A 138 5.74 12.87 -15.26
C ILE A 138 4.30 13.23 -15.68
N GLY A 139 3.82 14.43 -15.31
CA GLY A 139 2.43 14.83 -15.51
C GLY A 139 1.48 14.10 -14.55
N TYR A 140 1.95 13.81 -13.33
CA TYR A 140 1.13 13.18 -12.28
C TYR A 140 0.03 14.14 -11.82
N GLN A 141 -1.23 13.70 -11.91
CA GLN A 141 -2.39 14.43 -11.41
C GLN A 141 -3.01 13.69 -10.22
N ASP A 142 -3.24 12.39 -10.40
CA ASP A 142 -3.81 11.50 -9.41
C ASP A 142 -3.34 10.06 -9.65
N VAL A 143 -3.59 9.18 -8.69
CA VAL A 143 -3.14 7.79 -8.78
C VAL A 143 -3.86 7.01 -9.89
N ASN A 144 -5.14 7.28 -10.19
CA ASN A 144 -5.89 6.56 -11.23
C ASN A 144 -5.25 6.79 -12.61
N SER A 145 -5.12 8.06 -12.99
CA SER A 145 -4.54 8.46 -14.28
C SER A 145 -3.08 8.00 -14.42
N PHE A 146 -2.34 7.98 -13.30
CA PHE A 146 -0.97 7.50 -13.26
C PHE A 146 -0.87 5.99 -13.48
N ILE A 147 -1.73 5.16 -12.85
CA ILE A 147 -1.74 3.71 -13.08
C ILE A 147 -2.06 3.40 -14.55
N GLU A 148 -3.03 4.09 -15.15
CA GLU A 148 -3.32 3.92 -16.58
C GLU A 148 -2.11 4.28 -17.46
N THR A 149 -1.37 5.32 -17.08
CA THR A 149 -0.12 5.68 -17.77
C THR A 149 0.94 4.58 -17.64
N LEU A 150 1.11 3.99 -16.45
CA LEU A 150 2.06 2.89 -16.22
C LEU A 150 1.71 1.60 -16.97
N ARG A 151 0.41 1.36 -17.20
CA ARG A 151 -0.11 0.23 -17.99
C ARG A 151 0.01 0.46 -19.50
N SER A 152 0.13 1.72 -19.93
CA SER A 152 0.31 2.10 -21.33
C SER A 152 1.79 2.03 -21.77
N PRO A 153 2.07 1.93 -23.08
CA PRO A 153 3.43 2.00 -23.63
C PRO A 153 4.03 3.42 -23.62
N LYS A 154 3.35 4.41 -23.01
CA LYS A 154 3.78 5.81 -22.99
C LYS A 154 5.12 5.94 -22.26
N LYS A 155 6.10 6.57 -22.90
CA LYS A 155 7.38 6.92 -22.26
C LYS A 155 7.15 8.03 -21.25
N LEU A 156 7.66 7.83 -20.05
CA LEU A 156 7.65 8.82 -18.97
C LEU A 156 8.99 9.54 -18.93
N LEU A 157 8.96 10.85 -18.62
CA LEU A 157 10.16 11.59 -18.23
C LEU A 157 10.50 11.27 -16.76
N ALA A 158 10.96 10.04 -16.55
CA ALA A 158 11.26 9.47 -15.24
C ALA A 158 12.51 8.58 -15.32
N ILE A 159 13.09 8.30 -14.16
CA ILE A 159 13.94 7.12 -13.98
C ILE A 159 13.02 5.91 -14.10
N ASP A 160 13.24 5.08 -15.12
CA ASP A 160 12.39 3.95 -15.45
C ASP A 160 13.26 2.77 -15.87
N PHE A 161 13.36 1.76 -15.00
CA PHE A 161 14.18 0.59 -15.27
C PHE A 161 13.49 -0.70 -14.85
N GLN A 162 13.85 -1.76 -15.57
CA GLN A 162 13.40 -3.12 -15.28
C GLN A 162 14.20 -3.71 -14.13
N ILE A 163 13.51 -4.30 -13.17
CA ILE A 163 14.11 -5.01 -12.04
C ILE A 163 14.41 -6.44 -12.50
N LYS A 164 15.64 -6.91 -12.27
CA LYS A 164 16.02 -8.29 -12.59
C LYS A 164 15.30 -9.25 -11.62
N ARG A 165 14.65 -10.28 -12.17
CA ARG A 165 13.79 -11.23 -11.45
C ARG A 165 14.49 -12.03 -10.34
N GLU A 166 15.81 -12.11 -10.37
CA GLU A 166 16.59 -12.92 -9.42
C GLU A 166 16.72 -12.26 -8.05
N ASP A 167 16.50 -10.94 -7.96
CA ASP A 167 16.97 -10.17 -6.80
C ASP A 167 15.89 -9.83 -5.75
N GLN A 168 14.58 -9.85 -6.07
CA GLN A 168 13.54 -9.44 -5.10
C GLN A 168 12.19 -10.18 -5.26
N LYS A 169 11.95 -11.17 -4.39
CA LYS A 169 10.68 -11.90 -4.27
C LYS A 169 10.01 -11.56 -2.95
N GLY A 170 8.69 -11.39 -2.98
CA GLY A 170 7.91 -11.23 -1.76
C GLY A 170 6.58 -11.93 -1.78
N TRP A 171 5.87 -11.81 -0.68
CA TRP A 171 4.50 -12.22 -0.50
C TRP A 171 3.74 -11.11 0.22
N LEU A 172 2.45 -11.02 -0.12
CA LEU A 172 1.47 -10.21 0.56
C LEU A 172 0.34 -11.12 0.98
N GLU A 173 -0.08 -10.98 2.22
CA GLU A 173 -1.22 -11.68 2.77
C GLU A 173 -2.32 -10.67 3.08
N THR A 174 -3.56 -10.98 2.73
CA THR A 174 -4.74 -10.21 3.14
C THR A 174 -5.43 -10.97 4.26
N THR A 175 -5.45 -10.38 5.45
CA THR A 175 -5.98 -11.00 6.68
C THR A 175 -7.35 -10.48 7.06
N TYR A 176 -7.73 -9.32 6.53
CA TYR A 176 -9.08 -8.75 6.58
C TYR A 176 -9.38 -8.03 5.27
N ILE A 177 -10.57 -8.21 4.72
CA ILE A 177 -11.07 -7.34 3.66
C ILE A 177 -12.60 -7.23 3.69
N ASP A 178 -13.07 -6.00 3.54
CA ASP A 178 -14.45 -5.69 3.20
C ASP A 178 -14.49 -4.65 2.06
N GLN A 179 -15.62 -3.95 1.92
CA GLN A 179 -15.83 -2.97 0.85
C GLN A 179 -14.85 -1.79 0.87
N ASP A 180 -14.38 -1.36 2.03
CA ASP A 180 -13.64 -0.10 2.19
C ASP A 180 -12.34 -0.24 2.98
N LEU A 181 -12.13 -1.32 3.74
CA LEU A 181 -10.96 -1.54 4.57
C LEU A 181 -10.27 -2.86 4.20
N ARG A 182 -8.94 -2.81 4.11
CA ARG A 182 -8.09 -3.99 3.94
C ARG A 182 -6.97 -3.99 4.95
N ILE A 183 -6.74 -5.14 5.57
CA ILE A 183 -5.59 -5.37 6.43
C ILE A 183 -4.73 -6.44 5.77
N GLY A 184 -3.43 -6.18 5.69
CA GLY A 184 -2.49 -7.12 5.12
C GLY A 184 -1.18 -7.22 5.88
N ARG A 185 -0.46 -8.31 5.57
CA ARG A 185 0.87 -8.63 6.10
C ARG A 185 1.87 -8.79 4.96
N GLY A 186 3.09 -8.30 5.14
CA GLY A 186 4.20 -8.49 4.20
C GLY A 186 5.27 -9.42 4.73
N ASN A 187 6.27 -9.70 3.87
CA ASN A 187 7.42 -10.57 4.12
C ASN A 187 8.02 -10.53 5.54
N GLU A 188 8.21 -9.33 6.08
CA GLU A 188 8.88 -9.10 7.35
C GLU A 188 7.91 -9.03 8.54
N GLY A 189 6.68 -9.52 8.37
CA GLY A 189 5.60 -9.37 9.36
C GLY A 189 5.01 -7.96 9.42
N ASN A 190 5.37 -7.09 8.48
CA ASN A 190 4.88 -5.72 8.40
C ASN A 190 3.35 -5.69 8.28
N LEU A 191 2.70 -4.91 9.12
CA LEU A 191 1.26 -4.66 9.09
C LEU A 191 0.96 -3.51 8.12
N PHE A 192 -0.09 -3.66 7.33
CA PHE A 192 -0.65 -2.61 6.47
C PHE A 192 -2.14 -2.50 6.72
N VAL A 193 -2.61 -1.29 7.03
CA VAL A 193 -4.04 -0.96 7.07
C VAL A 193 -4.31 0.01 5.93
N LEU A 194 -5.17 -0.38 5.00
CA LEU A 194 -5.46 0.37 3.79
C LEU A 194 -6.95 0.64 3.65
N ARG A 195 -7.28 1.77 3.02
CA ARG A 195 -8.65 2.14 2.67
C ARG A 195 -8.81 2.23 1.16
N LYS A 196 -9.92 1.73 0.63
CA LYS A 196 -10.24 1.82 -0.80
C LYS A 196 -10.53 3.27 -1.20
N VAL A 197 -10.01 3.72 -2.34
CA VAL A 197 -10.14 5.10 -2.88
C VAL A 197 -10.35 5.14 -4.38
#